data_AF-A0A1Q5XWY0-F1
#
_entry.id   AF-A0A1Q5XWY0-F1
#
_cell.length_a   1.000
_cell.length_b   1.000
_cell.length_c   1.000
_cell.angle_alpha   90.00
_cell.angle_beta   90.00
_cell.angle_gamma   90.00
#
_symmetry.space_group_name_H-M   'P 1'
#
loop_
_entity.id
_entity.type
_entity.pdbx_description
1 polymer ?
#
loop_
_entity_poly.entity_id
_entity_poly.type
_entity_poly.pdbx_seq_one_letter_code
_entity_poly.pdbx_strand_id
1 'polypeptide(L)'
;MFTEVFNHIHPIVVHFPIALILIGFGYDLVTALKKRTLNPAGGLWMWLLAAVGAWIAIATGPEDDARGVTSFFEPHETLATLTAWAVSLIVVWRLLMFWKGKRAFVKVPLVLYLVVSLVACGLVLGTGYYGGKMVYTDGVGVSANGAAVNPPVQGNHK
;
A
#
# COMPACT_ATOMS: atom_id res chain seq x y z
N MET A 1 7.64 -6.82 25.93
CA MET A 1 7.59 -7.56 24.64
C MET A 1 6.36 -7.20 23.83
N PHE A 2 5.14 -7.43 24.33
CA PHE A 2 3.91 -7.08 23.59
C PHE A 2 3.79 -5.59 23.25
N THR A 3 4.12 -4.69 24.18
CA THR A 3 4.10 -3.23 23.97
C THR A 3 5.06 -2.79 22.86
N GLU A 4 6.27 -3.35 22.81
CA GLU A 4 7.27 -3.03 21.79
C GLU A 4 6.82 -3.42 20.37
N VAL A 5 6.15 -4.57 20.25
CA VAL A 5 5.58 -5.05 18.97
C VAL A 5 4.46 -4.13 18.51
N PHE A 6 3.60 -3.68 19.42
CA PHE A 6 2.53 -2.74 19.10
C PHE A 6 3.07 -1.38 18.65
N ASN A 7 4.11 -0.86 19.29
CA ASN A 7 4.73 0.41 18.91
C ASN A 7 5.35 0.37 17.50
N HIS A 8 5.76 -0.81 17.03
CA HIS A 8 6.36 -1.01 15.71
C HIS A 8 5.45 -1.77 14.74
N ILE A 9 4.14 -1.84 15.02
CA ILE A 9 3.22 -2.62 14.20
C ILE A 9 3.09 -2.06 12.78
N HIS A 10 3.11 -0.73 12.63
CA HIS A 10 3.02 -0.08 11.33
C HIS A 10 4.14 -0.48 10.37
N PRO A 11 5.44 -0.32 10.70
CA PRO A 11 6.52 -0.74 9.82
C PRO A 11 6.52 -2.25 9.57
N ILE A 12 5.94 -3.09 10.44
CA ILE A 12 5.78 -4.52 10.16
C ILE A 12 4.69 -4.74 9.09
N VAL A 13 3.52 -4.12 9.26
CA VAL A 13 2.35 -4.35 8.41
C VAL A 13 2.54 -3.80 6.99
N VAL A 14 3.24 -2.66 6.82
CA VAL A 14 3.42 -2.02 5.49
C VAL A 14 4.14 -2.91 4.46
N HIS A 15 4.97 -3.86 4.88
CA HIS A 15 5.71 -4.73 3.95
C HIS A 15 4.79 -5.67 3.17
N PHE A 16 3.67 -6.10 3.77
CA PHE A 16 2.73 -7.02 3.14
C PHE A 16 2.04 -6.42 1.91
N PRO A 17 1.34 -5.26 1.98
CA PRO A 17 0.74 -4.67 0.80
C PRO A 17 1.78 -4.30 -0.26
N ILE A 18 2.97 -3.80 0.13
CA ILE A 18 4.06 -3.52 -0.83
C ILE A 18 4.41 -4.77 -1.65
N ALA A 19 4.73 -5.87 -0.97
CA ALA A 19 5.13 -7.10 -1.64
C ALA A 19 3.97 -7.71 -2.45
N LEU A 20 2.77 -7.78 -1.89
CA LEU A 20 1.61 -8.39 -2.54
C LEU A 20 1.16 -7.64 -3.80
N ILE A 21 1.21 -6.31 -3.81
CA ILE A 21 0.89 -5.49 -4.99
C ILE A 21 1.90 -5.77 -6.11
N LEU A 22 3.20 -5.73 -5.80
CA LEU A 22 4.26 -5.93 -6.80
C LEU A 22 4.23 -7.35 -7.38
N ILE A 23 4.11 -8.37 -6.51
CA ILE A 23 4.06 -9.76 -6.95
C ILE A 23 2.73 -10.04 -7.68
N GLY A 24 1.61 -9.49 -7.19
CA GLY A 24 0.30 -9.62 -7.83
C GLY A 24 0.28 -9.03 -9.24
N PHE A 25 0.84 -7.82 -9.42
CA PHE A 25 1.02 -7.23 -10.73
C PHE A 25 1.97 -8.06 -11.61
N GLY A 26 3.11 -8.52 -11.08
CA GLY A 26 4.04 -9.37 -11.82
C GLY A 26 3.40 -10.66 -12.33
N TYR A 27 2.62 -11.33 -11.48
CA TYR A 27 1.85 -12.51 -11.84
C TYR A 27 0.84 -12.22 -12.97
N ASP A 28 0.08 -11.12 -12.85
CA ASP A 28 -0.93 -10.73 -13.82
C ASP A 28 -0.29 -10.35 -15.16
N LEU A 29 0.81 -9.61 -15.13
CA LEU A 29 1.56 -9.20 -16.31
C LEU A 29 2.11 -10.41 -17.06
N VAL A 30 2.77 -11.34 -16.37
CA VAL A 30 3.29 -12.58 -16.99
C VAL A 30 2.14 -13.41 -17.58
N THR A 31 1.02 -13.51 -16.88
CA THR A 31 -0.16 -14.24 -17.35
C THR A 31 -0.75 -13.59 -18.61
N ALA A 32 -0.90 -12.27 -18.60
CA ALA A 32 -1.41 -11.50 -19.73
C ALA A 32 -0.49 -11.59 -20.95
N LEU A 33 0.84 -11.56 -20.77
CA LEU A 33 1.80 -11.70 -21.86
C LEU A 33 1.75 -13.11 -22.49
N LYS A 34 1.67 -14.15 -21.66
CA LYS A 34 1.65 -15.55 -22.13
C LYS A 34 0.32 -15.94 -22.77
N LYS A 35 -0.79 -15.58 -22.15
CA LYS A 35 -2.13 -16.08 -22.53
C LYS A 35 -2.97 -15.06 -23.28
N ARG A 36 -2.55 -13.79 -23.33
CA ARG A 36 -3.32 -12.65 -23.89
C ARG A 36 -4.73 -12.49 -23.27
N THR A 37 -4.91 -13.05 -22.07
CA THR A 37 -6.15 -13.04 -21.29
C THR A 37 -5.82 -13.17 -19.81
N LEU A 38 -6.69 -12.65 -18.95
CA LEU A 38 -6.57 -12.75 -17.50
C LEU A 38 -7.86 -13.27 -16.89
N ASN A 39 -7.78 -14.40 -16.20
CA ASN A 39 -8.91 -14.96 -15.46
C ASN A 39 -9.12 -14.13 -14.18
N PRO A 40 -10.33 -13.60 -13.91
CA PRO A 40 -10.59 -12.78 -12.71
C PRO A 40 -10.31 -13.51 -11.38
N ALA A 41 -10.39 -14.84 -11.35
CA ALA A 41 -10.04 -15.65 -10.17
C ALA A 41 -8.52 -15.81 -9.97
N GLY A 42 -7.72 -15.72 -11.04
CA GLY A 42 -6.27 -15.86 -10.95
C GLY A 42 -5.65 -14.65 -10.26
N GLY A 43 -4.90 -14.88 -9.19
CA GLY A 43 -4.28 -13.80 -8.39
C GLY A 43 -5.27 -13.02 -7.49
N LEU A 44 -6.55 -13.38 -7.46
CA LEU A 44 -7.58 -12.65 -6.68
C LEU A 44 -7.23 -12.54 -5.19
N TRP A 45 -6.75 -13.63 -4.58
CA TRP A 45 -6.34 -13.63 -3.18
C TRP A 45 -5.16 -12.70 -2.89
N MET A 46 -4.22 -12.55 -3.83
CA MET A 46 -3.09 -11.63 -3.66
C MET A 46 -3.58 -10.19 -3.61
N TRP A 47 -4.48 -9.82 -4.52
CA TRP A 47 -5.09 -8.49 -4.55
C TRP A 47 -6.02 -8.22 -3.36
N LEU A 48 -6.77 -9.23 -2.89
CA LEU A 48 -7.60 -9.12 -1.68
C LEU A 48 -6.74 -8.87 -0.43
N LEU A 49 -5.70 -9.68 -0.23
CA LEU A 49 -4.79 -9.53 0.91
C LEU A 49 -3.99 -8.22 0.82
N ALA A 50 -3.64 -7.78 -0.39
CA ALA A 50 -3.03 -6.47 -0.61
C ALA A 50 -3.97 -5.33 -0.19
N ALA A 51 -5.25 -5.38 -0.59
CA ALA A 51 -6.23 -4.35 -0.25
C ALA A 51 -6.44 -4.28 1.27
N VAL A 52 -6.67 -5.42 1.92
CA VAL A 52 -6.84 -5.51 3.36
C VAL A 52 -5.57 -5.03 4.08
N GLY A 53 -4.40 -5.50 3.64
CA GLY A 53 -3.11 -5.09 4.21
C GLY A 53 -2.85 -3.59 4.08
N ALA A 54 -3.23 -2.95 2.96
CA ALA A 54 -3.08 -1.52 2.76
C ALA A 54 -3.95 -0.71 3.73
N TRP A 55 -5.21 -1.13 3.95
CA TRP A 55 -6.09 -0.46 4.92
C TRP A 55 -5.65 -0.68 6.36
N ILE A 56 -5.15 -1.88 6.72
CA ILE A 56 -4.58 -2.11 8.06
C ILE A 56 -3.30 -1.27 8.24
N ALA A 57 -2.47 -1.13 7.21
CA ALA A 57 -1.28 -0.27 7.27
C ALA A 57 -1.66 1.19 7.55
N ILE A 58 -2.68 1.73 6.88
CA ILE A 58 -3.21 3.07 7.18
C ILE A 58 -3.72 3.13 8.62
N ALA A 59 -4.55 2.17 9.04
CA ALA A 59 -5.16 2.16 10.37
C ALA A 59 -4.14 2.05 11.53
N THR A 60 -2.93 1.58 11.24
CA THR A 60 -1.85 1.43 12.23
C THR A 60 -0.82 2.56 12.19
N GLY A 61 -0.91 3.51 11.25
CA GLY A 61 0.03 4.62 11.10
C GLY A 61 0.03 5.57 12.31
N PRO A 62 1.18 5.84 12.95
CA PRO A 62 1.24 6.77 14.08
C PRO A 62 1.27 8.22 13.58
N GLU A 63 0.10 8.80 13.29
CA GLU A 63 -0.01 10.17 12.76
C GLU A 63 0.65 11.21 13.67
N ASP A 64 0.47 11.06 14.99
CA ASP A 64 0.96 12.01 16.00
C ASP A 64 2.49 12.12 16.01
N ASP A 65 3.20 11.08 15.59
CA ASP A 65 4.67 11.06 15.56
C ASP A 65 5.25 11.83 14.36
N ALA A 66 4.46 12.02 13.31
CA ALA A 66 4.93 12.55 12.04
C ALA A 66 4.31 13.92 11.67
N ARG A 67 3.07 14.17 12.09
CA ARG A 67 2.33 15.38 11.72
C ARG A 67 2.98 16.61 12.35
N GLY A 68 3.29 17.61 11.52
CA GLY A 68 3.98 18.84 11.94
C GLY A 68 5.47 18.67 12.23
N VAL A 69 6.00 17.44 12.19
CA VAL A 69 7.42 17.11 12.40
C VAL A 69 8.17 17.06 11.06
N THR A 70 7.52 16.57 10.01
CA THR A 70 8.10 16.38 8.68
C THR A 70 7.21 16.92 7.56
N SER A 71 7.82 17.42 6.49
CA SER A 71 7.12 17.79 5.25
C SER A 71 6.74 16.57 4.39
N PHE A 72 7.27 15.38 4.70
CA PHE A 72 7.02 14.16 3.93
C PHE A 72 5.77 13.39 4.37
N PHE A 73 5.14 13.79 5.48
CA PHE A 73 3.96 13.11 6.02
C PHE A 73 2.75 13.19 5.07
N GLU A 74 2.36 14.40 4.67
CA GLU A 74 1.22 14.62 3.78
C GLU A 74 1.33 13.88 2.42
N PRO A 75 2.47 13.92 1.70
CA PRO A 75 2.60 13.11 0.48
C PRO A 75 2.63 11.60 0.77
N HIS A 76 3.21 11.15 1.88
CA HIS A 76 3.17 9.73 2.27
C HIS A 76 1.73 9.27 2.53
N GLU A 77 0.98 10.01 3.36
CA GLU A 77 -0.41 9.73 3.70
C GLU A 77 -1.29 9.71 2.44
N THR A 78 -1.18 10.75 1.61
CA THR A 78 -1.93 10.86 0.35
C THR A 78 -1.65 9.66 -0.57
N LEU A 79 -0.39 9.29 -0.75
CA LEU A 79 -0.03 8.14 -1.58
C LEU A 79 -0.51 6.82 -0.97
N ALA A 80 -0.45 6.65 0.36
CA ALA A 80 -0.98 5.49 1.05
C ALA A 80 -2.49 5.33 0.80
N THR A 81 -3.26 6.40 0.95
CA THR A 81 -4.71 6.41 0.70
C THR A 81 -5.02 6.12 -0.77
N LEU A 82 -4.30 6.74 -1.71
CA LEU A 82 -4.46 6.45 -3.14
C LEU A 82 -4.11 5.00 -3.48
N THR A 83 -3.06 4.43 -2.89
CA THR A 83 -2.73 3.00 -3.03
C THR A 83 -3.89 2.13 -2.55
N ALA A 84 -4.41 2.38 -1.35
CA ALA A 84 -5.48 1.56 -0.78
C ALA A 84 -6.73 1.58 -1.66
N TRP A 85 -7.11 2.75 -2.17
CA TRP A 85 -8.23 2.88 -3.11
C TRP A 85 -7.96 2.22 -4.48
N ALA A 86 -6.78 2.41 -5.06
CA ALA A 86 -6.42 1.80 -6.34
C ALA A 86 -6.46 0.26 -6.28
N VAL A 87 -5.91 -0.32 -5.22
CA VAL A 87 -5.92 -1.77 -4.99
C VAL A 87 -7.34 -2.27 -4.70
N SER A 88 -8.14 -1.51 -3.95
CA SER A 88 -9.55 -1.82 -3.72
C SER A 88 -10.36 -1.80 -5.02
N LEU A 89 -10.10 -0.83 -5.91
CA LEU A 89 -10.73 -0.76 -7.24
C LEU A 89 -10.37 -1.98 -8.09
N ILE A 90 -9.11 -2.42 -8.08
CA ILE A 90 -8.66 -3.63 -8.78
C ILE A 90 -9.41 -4.87 -8.27
N VAL A 91 -9.56 -5.01 -6.95
CA VAL A 91 -10.33 -6.10 -6.33
C VAL A 91 -11.80 -6.05 -6.75
N VAL A 92 -12.44 -4.89 -6.64
CA VAL A 92 -13.85 -4.72 -7.02
C VAL A 92 -14.05 -5.06 -8.49
N TRP A 93 -13.18 -4.59 -9.38
CA TRP A 93 -13.27 -4.89 -10.81
C TRP A 93 -13.17 -6.40 -11.08
N ARG A 94 -12.23 -7.08 -10.41
CA ARG A 94 -12.12 -8.55 -10.50
C ARG A 94 -13.35 -9.27 -9.99
N LEU A 95 -13.87 -8.88 -8.83
CA LEU A 95 -15.08 -9.50 -8.24
C LEU A 95 -16.30 -9.31 -9.15
N LEU A 96 -16.47 -8.12 -9.74
CA LEU A 96 -17.53 -7.86 -10.72
C LEU A 96 -17.40 -8.77 -11.95
N MET A 97 -16.19 -8.96 -12.48
CA MET A 97 -15.94 -9.84 -13.62
C MET A 97 -16.09 -11.32 -13.26
N PHE A 98 -15.78 -11.69 -12.02
CA PHE A 98 -15.99 -13.03 -11.48
C PHE A 98 -17.48 -13.35 -11.35
N TRP A 99 -18.28 -12.45 -10.76
CA TRP A 99 -19.72 -12.63 -10.56
C TRP A 99 -20.54 -12.54 -11.86
N LYS A 100 -20.11 -11.74 -12.85
CA LYS A 100 -20.77 -11.65 -14.16
C LYS A 100 -20.50 -12.86 -15.09
N GLY A 101 -20.23 -14.03 -14.52
CA GLY A 101 -19.99 -15.28 -15.25
C GLY A 101 -18.52 -15.55 -15.56
N LYS A 102 -17.59 -15.18 -14.67
CA LYS A 102 -16.14 -15.43 -14.80
C LYS A 102 -15.57 -14.91 -16.12
N ARG A 103 -16.02 -13.73 -16.55
CA ARG A 103 -15.56 -13.12 -17.80
C ARG A 103 -14.08 -12.76 -17.68
N ALA A 104 -13.26 -13.37 -18.52
CA ALA A 104 -11.84 -13.05 -18.57
C ALA A 104 -11.62 -11.63 -19.12
N PHE A 105 -10.60 -10.95 -18.61
CA PHE A 105 -10.16 -9.69 -19.21
C PHE A 105 -9.45 -9.98 -20.51
N VAL A 106 -9.90 -9.35 -21.59
CA VAL A 106 -9.33 -9.46 -22.93
C VAL A 106 -9.27 -8.09 -23.59
N LYS A 107 -8.36 -7.88 -24.54
CA LYS A 107 -8.24 -6.64 -25.34
C LYS A 107 -8.21 -5.39 -24.45
N VAL A 108 -9.12 -4.44 -24.66
CA VAL A 108 -9.18 -3.14 -23.97
C VAL A 108 -9.30 -3.27 -22.44
N PRO A 109 -10.26 -4.04 -21.88
CA PRO A 109 -10.32 -4.31 -20.44
C PRO A 109 -9.02 -4.82 -19.83
N LEU A 110 -8.27 -5.67 -20.54
CA LEU A 110 -7.00 -6.22 -20.04
C LEU A 110 -5.93 -5.13 -19.96
N VAL A 111 -5.81 -4.29 -20.99
CA VAL A 111 -4.82 -3.19 -21.01
C VAL A 111 -5.14 -2.18 -19.91
N LEU A 112 -6.41 -1.77 -19.78
CA LEU A 112 -6.83 -0.84 -18.74
C LEU A 112 -6.56 -1.42 -17.34
N TYR A 113 -6.89 -2.69 -17.12
CA TYR A 113 -6.59 -3.38 -15.87
C TYR A 113 -5.09 -3.32 -15.53
N LEU A 114 -4.22 -3.69 -16.48
CA LEU A 114 -2.77 -3.69 -16.27
C LEU A 114 -2.21 -2.29 -16.00
N VAL A 115 -2.76 -1.25 -16.65
CA VAL A 115 -2.36 0.14 -16.40
C VAL A 115 -2.74 0.55 -14.97
N VAL A 116 -3.96 0.26 -14.52
CA VAL A 116 -4.39 0.57 -13.15
C VAL A 116 -3.53 -0.18 -12.13
N SER A 117 -3.24 -1.46 -12.36
CA SER A 117 -2.34 -2.24 -11.50
C SER A 117 -0.90 -1.68 -11.48
N LEU A 118 -0.38 -1.22 -12.62
CA LEU A 118 0.93 -0.58 -12.69
C LEU A 118 0.96 0.75 -11.93
N VAL A 119 -0.11 1.54 -12.02
CA VAL A 119 -0.26 2.78 -11.23
C VAL A 119 -0.27 2.45 -9.74
N ALA A 120 -0.98 1.40 -9.32
CA ALA A 120 -0.97 0.96 -7.91
C ALA A 120 0.45 0.59 -7.43
N CYS A 121 1.27 -0.05 -8.27
CA CYS A 121 2.68 -0.32 -7.98
C CYS A 121 3.48 0.99 -7.80
N GLY A 122 3.29 1.96 -8.69
CA GLY A 122 3.96 3.26 -8.58
C GLY A 122 3.57 4.01 -7.30
N LEU A 123 2.28 4.03 -6.97
CA LEU A 123 1.76 4.64 -5.75
C LEU A 123 2.38 4.01 -4.50
N VAL A 124 2.36 2.67 -4.38
CA VAL A 124 2.86 2.01 -3.16
C VAL A 124 4.38 2.17 -2.99
N LEU A 125 5.13 2.18 -4.10
CA LEU A 125 6.57 2.47 -4.06
C LEU A 125 6.83 3.92 -3.63
N GLY A 126 6.02 4.87 -4.10
CA GLY A 126 6.06 6.26 -3.66
C GLY A 126 5.75 6.41 -2.17
N THR A 127 4.72 5.72 -1.67
CA THR A 127 4.40 5.66 -0.24
C THR A 127 5.59 5.18 0.58
N GLY A 128 6.22 4.07 0.17
CA GLY A 128 7.42 3.54 0.82
C GLY A 128 8.61 4.49 0.75
N TYR A 129 8.80 5.20 -0.37
CA TYR A 129 9.86 6.19 -0.53
C TYR A 129 9.74 7.35 0.46
N TYR A 130 8.56 7.98 0.55
CA TYR A 130 8.34 9.07 1.50
C TYR A 130 8.33 8.57 2.95
N GLY A 131 7.83 7.36 3.22
CA GLY A 131 7.94 6.71 4.52
C GLY A 131 9.41 6.53 4.95
N GLY A 132 10.26 6.08 4.02
CA GLY A 132 11.70 6.01 4.25
C GLY A 132 12.34 7.38 4.47
N LYS A 133 11.91 8.42 3.75
CA LYS A 133 12.40 9.80 3.97
C LYS A 133 12.08 10.29 5.38
N MET A 134 10.87 10.05 5.90
CA MET A 134 10.51 10.43 7.27
C MET A 134 11.44 9.81 8.30
N VAL A 135 11.72 8.51 8.19
CA VAL A 135 12.57 7.80 9.16
C VAL A 135 14.05 8.13 8.98
N TYR A 136 14.56 8.01 7.76
CA TYR A 136 16.01 8.06 7.49
C TYR A 136 16.56 9.46 7.23
N THR A 137 15.73 10.42 6.82
CA THR A 137 16.15 11.83 6.66
C THR A 137 15.79 12.65 7.90
N ASP A 138 14.55 12.52 8.37
CA ASP A 138 14.02 13.42 9.40
C ASP A 138 13.98 12.77 10.80
N GLY A 139 14.36 11.49 10.94
CA GLY A 139 14.45 10.81 12.23
C GLY A 139 13.11 10.54 12.92
N VAL A 140 12.00 10.55 12.17
CA VAL A 140 10.66 10.32 12.70
C VAL A 140 10.56 8.90 13.25
N GLY A 141 10.07 8.76 14.49
CA GLY A 141 9.95 7.47 15.18
C GLY A 141 11.29 6.83 15.57
N VAL A 142 12.43 7.54 15.43
CA VAL A 142 13.76 7.03 15.80
C VAL A 142 14.14 7.56 17.18
N SER A 143 14.61 6.65 18.04
CA SER A 143 15.18 7.00 19.36
C SER A 143 16.62 6.53 19.46
N ALA A 144 17.51 7.40 19.97
CA ALA A 144 18.90 7.11 20.24
C ALA A 144 19.18 7.31 21.74
N ASN A 145 19.70 6.27 22.41
CA ASN A 145 20.00 6.30 23.85
C ASN A 145 18.83 6.75 24.75
N GLY A 146 17.59 6.39 24.37
CA GLY A 146 16.39 6.74 25.12
C GLY A 146 15.83 8.14 24.85
N ALA A 147 16.42 8.90 23.92
CA ALA A 147 15.91 10.19 23.46
C ALA A 147 15.43 10.11 22.01
N ALA A 148 14.27 10.68 21.71
CA ALA A 148 13.79 10.80 20.34
C ALA A 148 14.71 11.73 19.53
N VAL A 149 15.07 11.31 18.31
CA VAL A 149 15.92 12.10 17.41
C VAL A 149 15.17 13.32 16.90
N ASN A 150 13.90 13.15 16.55
CA ASN A 150 12.99 14.23 16.19
C ASN A 150 11.66 14.01 16.93
N PRO A 151 11.48 14.63 18.12
CA PRO A 151 10.32 14.36 18.95
C PRO A 151 9.03 14.90 18.31
N PRO A 152 7.88 14.25 18.56
CA PRO A 152 6.58 14.74 18.14
C PRO A 152 6.35 16.18 18.62
N VAL A 153 5.72 17.01 17.78
CA VAL A 153 5.31 18.36 18.21
C VAL A 153 4.16 18.21 19.20
N GLN A 154 4.41 18.46 20.49
CA GLN A 154 3.33 18.55 21.49
C GLN A 154 2.51 19.82 21.25
N GLY A 155 1.50 19.72 20.39
CA GLY A 155 0.53 20.78 20.10
C GLY A 155 -0.88 20.33 20.43
N ASN A 156 -1.63 21.15 21.18
CA ASN A 156 -3.08 21.02 21.36
C ASN A 156 -3.79 21.07 19.99
N HIS A 157 -3.95 19.94 19.33
CA HIS A 157 -4.74 19.86 18.12
C HIS A 157 -6.19 19.52 18.51
N LYS A 158 -7.03 20.56 18.49
CA LYS A 158 -8.49 20.47 18.57
C LYS A 158 -9.08 19.84 17.32
#